data_AF-A0A7D9LMC1-F1
#
_entry.id   AF-A0A7D9LMC1-F1
#
_cell.length_a   1.000
_cell.length_b   1.000
_cell.length_c   1.000
_cell.angle_alpha   90.00
_cell.angle_beta   90.00
_cell.angle_gamma   90.00
#
_symmetry.space_group_name_H-M   'P 1'
#
loop_
_entity.id
_entity.type
_entity.pdbx_description
1 polymer ?
#
loop_
_entity_poly.entity_id
_entity_poly.type
_entity_poly.pdbx_seq_one_letter_code
_entity_poly.pdbx_strand_id
1 'polypeptide(L)'
;MDNIKTGEKFKAGGIWVIGQDQDSLGGGFQTADSYKGILTEVNIWNKVLGSNEIKRFANDCGLPMQGNYKAYSDFAISSATELIKPSCCHLTALPEA
;
A
#
# COMPACT_ATOMS: atom_id res chain seq x y z
N MET A 1 -14.35 -18.46 -9.74
CA MET A 1 -13.80 -17.09 -9.64
C MET A 1 -14.12 -16.43 -10.97
N ASP A 2 -15.36 -15.96 -11.14
CA ASP A 2 -15.93 -15.82 -12.49
C ASP A 2 -16.17 -14.34 -12.88
N ASN A 3 -15.61 -13.38 -12.14
CA ASN A 3 -15.86 -11.95 -12.33
C ASN A 3 -14.58 -11.10 -12.47
N ILE A 4 -13.45 -11.70 -12.86
CA ILE A 4 -12.22 -10.93 -13.12
C ILE A 4 -12.26 -10.45 -14.58
N LYS A 5 -12.43 -9.14 -14.77
CA LYS A 5 -12.31 -8.52 -16.09
C LYS A 5 -10.85 -8.60 -16.55
N THR A 6 -10.61 -9.20 -17.70
CA THR A 6 -9.28 -9.27 -18.33
C THR A 6 -9.20 -8.30 -19.50
N GLY A 7 -8.01 -7.74 -19.76
CA GLY A 7 -7.76 -6.84 -20.90
C GLY A 7 -8.24 -5.39 -20.74
N GLU A 8 -9.00 -5.08 -19.70
CA GLU A 8 -9.41 -3.71 -19.36
C GLU A 8 -8.22 -2.90 -18.82
N LYS A 9 -8.12 -1.63 -19.23
CA LYS A 9 -7.14 -0.68 -18.70
C LYS A 9 -7.79 0.20 -17.65
N PHE A 10 -7.02 0.56 -16.61
CA PHE A 10 -7.47 1.56 -15.64
C PHE A 10 -7.67 2.92 -16.31
N LYS A 11 -8.79 3.57 -16.00
CA LYS A 11 -9.01 4.96 -16.40
C LYS A 11 -8.09 5.88 -15.57
N ALA A 12 -7.55 6.90 -16.22
CA ALA A 12 -6.79 7.94 -15.52
C ALA A 12 -7.70 8.79 -14.61
N GLY A 13 -7.09 9.50 -13.66
CA GLY A 13 -7.79 10.45 -12.78
C GLY A 13 -8.31 9.87 -11.45
N GLY A 14 -7.94 8.63 -11.12
CA GLY A 14 -8.25 8.03 -9.81
C GLY A 14 -7.41 8.61 -8.66
N ILE A 15 -7.89 8.41 -7.43
CA ILE A 15 -7.20 8.79 -6.19
C ILE A 15 -6.71 7.52 -5.47
N TRP A 16 -5.46 7.56 -5.00
CA TRP A 16 -4.90 6.53 -4.16
C TRP A 16 -5.22 6.82 -2.71
N VAL A 17 -5.88 5.88 -2.04
CA VAL A 17 -6.15 5.92 -0.60
C VAL A 17 -5.62 4.62 -0.01
N ILE A 18 -4.88 4.73 1.09
CA ILE A 18 -4.32 3.58 1.80
C ILE A 18 -5.02 3.48 3.16
N GLY A 19 -5.48 2.28 3.49
CA GLY A 19 -6.09 1.97 4.80
C GLY A 19 -7.58 2.25 4.93
N GLN A 20 -8.25 2.72 3.87
CA GLN A 20 -9.71 2.89 3.81
C GLN A 20 -10.25 2.31 2.50
N ASP A 21 -11.49 1.81 2.53
CA ASP A 21 -12.20 1.35 1.33
C ASP A 21 -13.01 2.48 0.67
N GLN A 22 -12.80 2.70 -0.63
CA GLN A 22 -13.38 3.82 -1.38
C GLN A 22 -14.73 3.43 -2.02
N ASP A 23 -15.84 3.95 -1.47
CA ASP A 23 -17.17 3.86 -2.10
C ASP A 23 -17.45 5.00 -3.10
N SER A 24 -16.60 6.02 -3.10
CA SER A 24 -16.61 7.14 -4.05
C SER A 24 -15.20 7.68 -4.26
N LEU A 25 -14.98 8.53 -5.27
CA LEU A 25 -13.64 9.05 -5.57
C LEU A 25 -13.07 9.84 -4.38
N GLY A 26 -12.09 9.26 -3.69
CA GLY A 26 -11.45 9.86 -2.51
C GLY A 26 -12.28 9.87 -1.23
N GLY A 27 -13.38 9.11 -1.14
CA GLY A 27 -14.27 9.15 0.02
C GLY A 27 -15.29 8.03 0.08
N GLY A 28 -16.33 8.24 0.89
CA GLY A 28 -17.34 7.20 1.18
C GLY A 28 -16.89 6.17 2.22
N PHE A 29 -15.77 6.42 2.89
CA PHE A 29 -15.16 5.50 3.84
C PHE A 29 -16.12 5.07 4.96
N GLN A 30 -16.12 3.77 5.25
CA GLN A 30 -16.80 3.19 6.40
C GLN A 30 -15.78 2.67 7.40
N THR A 31 -15.98 2.97 8.68
CA THR A 31 -15.07 2.53 9.75
C THR A 31 -14.93 1.01 9.82
N ALA A 32 -15.99 0.27 9.47
CA ALA A 32 -15.99 -1.19 9.46
C ALA A 32 -14.99 -1.78 8.46
N ASP A 33 -14.70 -1.05 7.38
CA ASP A 33 -13.84 -1.48 6.27
C ASP A 33 -12.45 -0.83 6.34
N SER A 34 -12.13 -0.22 7.48
CA SER A 34 -10.82 0.40 7.71
C SER A 34 -9.76 -0.63 8.10
N TYR A 35 -8.55 -0.44 7.58
CA TYR A 35 -7.38 -1.18 8.04
C TYR A 35 -6.91 -0.62 9.39
N LYS A 36 -6.61 -1.52 10.34
CA LYS A 36 -6.03 -1.18 11.64
C LYS A 36 -4.67 -1.86 11.78
N GLY A 37 -3.61 -1.07 11.78
CA GLY A 37 -2.26 -1.59 11.93
C GLY A 37 -1.19 -0.61 11.46
N ILE A 38 -0.01 -1.16 11.17
CA ILE A 38 1.16 -0.40 10.72
C ILE A 38 1.43 -0.75 9.26
N LEU A 39 1.60 0.28 8.43
CA LEU A 39 2.07 0.15 7.06
C LEU A 39 3.38 0.90 6.89
N THR A 40 4.32 0.30 6.17
CA THR A 40 5.60 0.90 5.78
C THR A 40 6.01 0.35 4.42
N GLU A 41 6.88 1.06 3.70
CA GLU A 41 7.45 0.60 2.42
C GLU A 41 6.42 0.23 1.32
N VAL A 42 5.24 0.88 1.35
CA VAL A 42 4.19 0.69 0.31
C VAL A 42 4.68 1.27 -1.02
N ASN A 43 4.78 0.42 -2.04
CA ASN A 43 5.29 0.78 -3.36
C ASN A 43 4.44 0.14 -4.47
N ILE A 44 4.25 0.86 -5.57
CA ILE A 44 3.45 0.43 -6.73
C ILE A 44 4.32 0.53 -8.00
N TRP A 45 4.22 -0.49 -8.83
CA TRP A 45 4.89 -0.57 -10.13
C TRP A 45 3.87 -0.68 -11.27
N ASN A 46 4.21 -0.10 -12.42
CA ASN A 46 3.44 -0.25 -13.66
C ASN A 46 3.89 -1.46 -14.51
N LYS A 47 4.61 -2.40 -13.88
CA LYS A 47 5.07 -3.65 -14.49
C LYS A 47 4.81 -4.81 -13.55
N VAL A 48 4.73 -6.01 -14.12
CA VAL A 48 4.74 -7.25 -13.34
C VAL A 48 6.16 -7.45 -12.80
N LEU A 49 6.27 -7.64 -11.48
CA LEU A 49 7.55 -7.94 -10.84
C LEU A 49 7.91 -9.42 -10.99
N GLY A 50 9.18 -9.69 -11.26
CA GLY A 50 9.70 -11.06 -11.24
C GLY A 50 9.82 -11.61 -9.81
N SER A 51 9.79 -12.94 -9.66
CA SER A 51 9.92 -13.59 -8.34
C SER A 51 11.21 -13.22 -7.60
N ASN A 52 12.32 -13.02 -8.32
CA ASN A 52 13.59 -12.58 -7.73
C ASN A 52 13.53 -11.12 -7.24
N GLU A 53 12.83 -10.25 -7.96
CA GLU A 53 12.62 -8.86 -7.51
C GLU A 53 11.78 -8.85 -6.24
N ILE A 54 10.66 -9.58 -6.21
CA ILE A 54 9.79 -9.71 -5.03
C ILE A 54 10.58 -10.25 -3.83
N LYS A 55 11.39 -11.30 -4.01
CA LYS A 55 12.23 -11.84 -2.94
C LYS A 55 13.25 -10.83 -2.44
N ARG A 56 13.93 -10.12 -3.34
CA ARG A 56 14.88 -9.07 -2.95
C ARG A 56 14.16 -8.01 -2.12
N PHE A 57 13.03 -7.54 -2.60
CA PHE A 57 12.21 -6.51 -1.96
C PHE A 57 11.71 -6.90 -0.57
N ALA A 58 11.31 -8.16 -0.38
CA ALA A 58 10.86 -8.65 0.92
C ALA A 58 11.98 -8.77 1.96
N ASN A 59 13.25 -8.82 1.54
CA ASN A 59 14.39 -9.07 2.42
C ASN A 59 15.37 -7.89 2.54
N ASP A 60 15.29 -6.91 1.63
CA ASP A 60 16.20 -5.77 1.61
C ASP A 60 15.65 -4.64 2.50
N CYS A 61 16.32 -4.42 3.62
CA CYS A 61 15.99 -3.38 4.59
C CYS A 61 16.89 -2.15 4.50
N GLY A 62 17.83 -2.13 3.57
CA GLY A 62 18.89 -1.12 3.50
C GLY A 62 18.69 -0.06 2.42
N LEU A 63 17.87 -0.33 1.41
CA LEU A 63 17.65 0.57 0.29
C LEU A 63 16.17 0.96 0.20
N PRO A 64 15.83 2.27 0.15
CA PRO A 64 14.47 2.68 -0.08
C PRO A 64 14.04 2.15 -1.44
N MET A 65 13.11 1.22 -1.43
CA MET A 65 12.51 0.77 -2.66
C MET A 65 11.65 1.89 -3.22
N GLN A 66 11.85 2.21 -4.50
CA GLN A 66 11.07 3.23 -5.18
C GLN A 66 10.27 2.57 -6.30
N GLY A 67 8.97 2.40 -6.04
CA GLY A 67 8.01 2.04 -7.08
C GLY A 67 8.03 3.10 -8.19
N ASN A 68 8.10 2.65 -9.44
CA ASN A 68 8.16 3.57 -10.59
C ASN A 68 6.81 4.20 -10.94
N TYR A 69 5.73 3.77 -10.27
CA TYR A 69 4.40 4.36 -10.42
C TYR A 69 3.97 5.13 -9.16
N LYS A 70 4.16 4.53 -7.97
CA LYS A 70 4.11 5.23 -6.67
C LYS A 70 5.19 4.69 -5.74
N ALA A 71 5.94 5.59 -5.12
CA ALA A 71 6.85 5.28 -4.03
C ALA A 71 6.19 5.53 -2.67
N TYR A 72 6.73 4.94 -1.60
CA TYR A 72 6.23 5.17 -0.23
C TYR A 72 6.21 6.66 0.14
N SER A 73 7.21 7.41 -0.33
CA SER A 73 7.32 8.86 -0.15
C SER A 73 6.28 9.69 -0.90
N ASP A 74 5.54 9.11 -1.85
CA ASP A 74 4.51 9.84 -2.62
C ASP A 74 3.19 9.95 -1.84
N PHE A 75 3.03 9.19 -0.75
CA PHE A 75 1.81 9.18 0.05
C PHE A 75 1.88 10.24 1.15
N ALA A 76 0.88 11.10 1.18
CA ALA A 76 0.68 12.07 2.25
C ALA A 76 -0.18 11.45 3.37
N ILE A 77 0.11 11.85 4.60
CA ILE A 77 -0.61 11.40 5.79
C ILE A 77 -1.84 12.29 6.04
N SER A 78 -2.96 11.66 6.42
CA SER A 78 -4.21 12.33 6.79
C SER A 78 -4.50 12.18 8.29
N SER A 79 -5.59 12.79 8.76
CA SER A 79 -5.84 13.13 10.17
C SER A 79 -6.13 11.96 11.15
N ALA A 80 -5.88 10.71 10.77
CA ALA A 80 -6.08 9.52 11.61
C ALA A 80 -4.91 8.53 11.58
N THR A 81 -3.70 8.99 11.26
CA THR A 81 -2.50 8.15 11.19
C THR A 81 -1.41 8.72 12.09
N GLU A 82 -0.70 7.84 12.78
CA GLU A 82 0.50 8.18 13.53
C GLU A 82 1.75 7.82 12.72
N LEU A 83 2.69 8.76 12.62
CA LEU A 83 4.02 8.48 12.09
C LEU A 83 4.84 7.76 13.14
N ILE A 84 5.01 6.47 12.95
CA ILE A 84 6.01 5.70 13.69
C ILE A 84 7.28 5.56 12.84
N LYS A 85 8.43 5.39 13.49
CA LYS A 85 9.67 4.99 12.82
C LYS A 85 9.87 3.48 13.03
N PRO A 86 9.27 2.63 12.18
CA PRO A 86 9.48 1.19 12.31
C PRO A 86 10.92 0.87 11.93
N SER A 87 11.55 -0.04 12.65
CA SER A 87 12.79 -0.64 12.19
C SER A 87 12.42 -1.74 11.20
N CYS A 88 13.08 -1.76 10.03
CA CYS A 88 12.77 -2.71 8.97
C CYS A 88 12.94 -4.19 9.40
N CYS A 89 13.68 -4.45 10.48
CA CYS A 89 13.92 -5.80 11.03
C CYS A 89 13.16 -6.08 12.35
N HIS A 90 12.21 -5.23 12.75
CA HIS A 90 11.46 -5.42 14.00
C HIS A 90 10.03 -4.86 13.89
N LEU A 91 9.23 -5.48 13.02
CA LEU A 91 7.78 -5.45 13.19
C LEU A 91 7.44 -6.38 14.36
N THR A 92 7.46 -5.87 15.59
CA THR A 92 6.77 -6.57 16.68
C THR A 92 5.30 -6.64 16.31
N ALA A 93 4.76 -7.85 16.23
CA ALA A 93 3.33 -8.07 16.06
C ALA A 93 2.57 -7.17 17.04
N LEU A 94 1.65 -6.36 16.53
CA LEU A 94 0.74 -5.62 17.40
C LEU A 94 -0.06 -6.65 18.22
N PRO A 95 -0.35 -6.38 19.51
CA PRO A 95 -1.29 -7.21 20.25
C PRO A 95 -2.61 -7.23 19.48
N GLU A 96 -3.13 -8.43 19.22
CA GLU A 96 -4.44 -8.62 18.60
C GLU A 96 -5.50 -7.86 19.42
N ALA A 97 -6.32 -7.07 18.74
CA ALA A 97 -7.43 -6.33 19.34
C ALA A 97 -8.65 -7.24 19.57
#